data_AF-A0A358A3Q0-F1
#
_entry.id   AF-A0A358A3Q0-F1
#
_cell.length_a   1.000
_cell.length_b   1.000
_cell.length_c   1.000
_cell.angle_alpha   90.00
_cell.angle_beta   90.00
_cell.angle_gamma   90.00
#
_symmetry.space_group_name_H-M   'P 1'
#
loop_
_entity.id
_entity.type
_entity.pdbx_description
1 polymer ?
#
loop_
_entity_poly.entity_id
_entity_poly.type
_entity_poly.pdbx_seq_one_letter_code
_entity_poly.pdbx_strand_id
1 'polypeptide(L)'
;DWIANRLPDEVTARISYDDVTRILTWHLDWFTSVGVSSEHGEELGGENVLHEGSVAVEDAAVDAVVAKSVAAGEQIDAVDVVCVLDLQMAFLRKIGAVGTVVEQNSAHPPEGVVD
;
A
#
# COMPACT_ATOMS: atom_id res chain seq x y z
N ASP A 1 12.20 -12.09 -2.35
CA ASP A 1 13.60 -11.83 -1.92
C ASP A 1 13.87 -10.40 -1.44
N TRP A 2 13.62 -9.35 -2.23
CA TRP A 2 14.01 -7.98 -1.85
C TRP A 2 13.42 -7.51 -0.50
N ILE A 3 12.14 -7.80 -0.28
CA ILE A 3 11.37 -7.44 0.93
C ILE A 3 11.88 -8.23 2.13
N ALA A 4 11.87 -9.56 2.06
CA ALA A 4 12.27 -10.42 3.17
C ALA A 4 13.70 -10.13 3.67
N ASN A 5 14.63 -9.78 2.79
CA ASN A 5 16.01 -9.43 3.14
C ASN A 5 16.17 -8.05 3.82
N ARG A 6 15.08 -7.31 4.01
CA ARG A 6 15.05 -5.96 4.61
C ARG A 6 14.12 -5.86 5.80
N LEU A 7 13.51 -6.97 6.20
CA LEU A 7 12.71 -7.01 7.41
C LEU A 7 13.62 -6.85 8.65
N PRO A 8 13.10 -6.23 9.73
CA PRO A 8 13.78 -6.22 11.01
C PRO A 8 14.05 -7.66 11.50
N ASP A 9 15.15 -7.85 12.22
CA ASP A 9 15.56 -9.16 12.74
C ASP A 9 14.44 -9.77 13.60
N GLU A 10 13.75 -8.95 14.38
CA GLU A 10 12.63 -9.37 15.24
C GLU A 10 11.47 -9.96 14.43
N VAL A 11 11.21 -9.44 13.24
CA VAL A 11 10.16 -9.92 12.34
C VAL A 11 10.61 -11.21 11.68
N THR A 12 11.83 -11.26 11.16
CA THR A 12 12.39 -12.49 10.54
C THR A 12 12.54 -13.66 11.51
N ALA A 13 12.62 -13.38 12.81
CA ALA A 13 12.60 -14.39 13.85
C ALA A 13 11.21 -15.03 14.06
N ARG A 14 10.13 -14.36 13.63
CA ARG A 14 8.74 -14.80 13.78
C ARG A 14 8.12 -15.33 12.50
N ILE A 15 8.45 -14.76 11.35
CA ILE A 15 7.82 -15.11 10.06
C ILE A 15 8.83 -15.70 9.08
N SER A 16 8.39 -16.68 8.30
CA SER A 16 9.18 -17.32 7.25
C SER A 16 9.07 -16.58 5.91
N TYR A 17 9.91 -16.95 4.94
CA TYR A 17 9.78 -16.47 3.55
C TYR A 17 8.43 -16.86 2.91
N ASP A 18 7.87 -18.01 3.30
CA ASP A 18 6.56 -18.45 2.82
C ASP A 18 5.46 -17.55 3.40
N ASP A 19 5.58 -17.12 4.66
CA ASP A 19 4.64 -16.20 5.30
C ASP A 19 4.69 -14.82 4.65
N VAL A 20 5.88 -14.31 4.36
CA VAL A 20 6.05 -13.07 3.58
C VAL A 20 5.35 -13.21 2.23
N THR A 21 5.51 -14.34 1.54
CA THR A 21 4.85 -14.58 0.25
C THR A 21 3.33 -14.59 0.39
N ARG A 22 2.79 -15.28 1.41
CA ARG A 22 1.34 -15.31 1.68
C ARG A 22 0.78 -13.92 1.99
N ILE A 23 1.45 -13.14 2.84
CA ILE A 23 1.06 -11.76 3.17
C ILE A 23 0.94 -10.92 1.90
N LEU A 24 1.95 -10.98 1.02
CA LEU A 24 1.94 -10.23 -0.25
C LEU A 24 0.81 -10.68 -1.17
N THR A 25 0.56 -11.98 -1.27
CA THR A 25 -0.57 -12.51 -2.06
C THR A 25 -1.91 -12.02 -1.49
N TRP A 26 -2.12 -12.12 -0.19
CA TRP A 26 -3.36 -11.69 0.45
C TRP A 26 -3.63 -10.20 0.29
N HIS A 27 -2.59 -9.38 0.33
CA HIS A 27 -2.68 -7.95 0.11
C HIS A 27 -3.03 -7.62 -1.35
N LEU A 28 -2.40 -8.28 -2.33
CA LEU A 28 -2.72 -8.09 -3.75
C LEU A 28 -4.15 -8.54 -4.11
N ASP A 29 -4.60 -9.63 -3.51
CA ASP A 29 -5.99 -10.08 -3.63
C ASP A 29 -6.97 -9.06 -3.05
N TRP A 30 -6.64 -8.44 -1.90
CA TRP A 30 -7.45 -7.39 -1.30
C TRP A 30 -7.47 -6.14 -2.20
N PHE A 31 -6.31 -5.71 -2.70
CA PHE A 31 -6.20 -4.62 -3.68
C PHE A 31 -7.09 -4.86 -4.89
N THR A 32 -7.12 -6.08 -5.42
CA THR A 32 -7.99 -6.45 -6.53
C THR A 32 -9.47 -6.34 -6.14
N SER A 33 -9.84 -6.78 -4.93
CA SER A 33 -11.22 -6.70 -4.43
C SER A 33 -11.71 -5.27 -4.26
N VAL A 34 -10.88 -4.37 -3.73
CA VAL A 34 -11.27 -2.96 -3.48
C VAL A 34 -11.10 -2.09 -4.73
N GLY A 35 -10.07 -2.33 -5.55
CA GLY A 35 -9.83 -1.63 -6.81
C GLY A 35 -10.79 -2.01 -7.95
N VAL A 36 -11.43 -3.18 -7.90
CA VAL A 36 -12.57 -3.52 -8.79
C VAL A 36 -13.86 -2.82 -8.33
N SER A 37 -13.92 -2.38 -7.07
CA SER A 37 -15.08 -1.69 -6.49
C SER A 37 -15.01 -0.16 -6.63
N SER A 38 -13.84 0.43 -6.87
CA SER A 38 -13.72 1.83 -7.30
C SER A 38 -14.12 1.94 -8.77
N GLU A 39 -15.16 2.72 -9.07
CA GLU A 39 -15.81 2.90 -10.39
C GLU A 39 -14.85 3.19 -11.56
N HIS A 40 -13.65 3.69 -11.27
CA HIS A 40 -12.61 3.96 -12.24
C HIS A 40 -11.29 3.47 -11.65
N GLY A 41 -10.65 2.46 -12.25
CA GLY A 41 -9.32 1.96 -11.85
C GLY A 41 -8.17 2.96 -12.01
N GLU A 42 -8.47 4.27 -11.95
CA GLU A 42 -7.58 5.40 -12.10
C GLU A 42 -6.96 5.87 -10.78
N GLU A 43 -7.44 5.41 -9.62
CA GLU A 43 -6.86 5.80 -8.32
C GLU A 43 -5.52 5.11 -8.00
N LEU A 44 -5.10 4.14 -8.82
CA LEU A 44 -3.74 3.59 -8.77
C LEU A 44 -2.70 4.47 -9.48
N GLY A 45 -3.13 5.54 -10.16
CA GLY A 45 -2.27 6.54 -10.80
C GLY A 45 -2.71 7.99 -10.60
N GLY A 46 -3.76 8.23 -9.80
CA GLY A 46 -4.40 9.53 -9.62
C GLY A 46 -3.93 10.25 -8.35
N GLU A 47 -3.54 11.51 -8.52
CA GLU A 47 -2.87 12.42 -7.59
C GLU A 47 -3.58 12.73 -6.24
N ASN A 48 -4.69 12.08 -5.87
CA ASN A 48 -5.64 12.70 -4.93
C ASN A 48 -6.03 11.92 -3.66
N VAL A 49 -5.23 10.95 -3.19
CA VAL A 49 -5.55 10.17 -1.95
C VAL A 49 -4.91 10.73 -0.67
N LEU A 50 -4.43 11.97 -0.66
CA LEU A 50 -3.85 12.59 0.54
C LEU A 50 -4.96 13.39 1.25
N HIS A 51 -5.53 12.97 2.39
CA HIS A 51 -5.01 13.41 3.69
C HIS A 51 -5.63 12.67 4.91
N GLU A 52 -6.60 11.77 4.73
CA GLU A 52 -7.21 10.99 5.83
C GLU A 52 -7.69 9.62 5.31
N GLY A 53 -8.10 9.56 4.04
CA GLY A 53 -8.46 8.33 3.34
C GLY A 53 -7.30 7.36 3.13
N SER A 54 -6.08 7.81 2.82
CA SER A 54 -4.93 6.89 2.61
C SER A 54 -4.61 6.06 3.85
N VAL A 55 -4.54 6.70 5.03
CA VAL A 55 -4.23 6.00 6.28
C VAL A 55 -5.34 5.00 6.61
N ALA A 56 -6.61 5.39 6.45
CA ALA A 56 -7.73 4.48 6.65
C ALA A 56 -7.72 3.29 5.67
N VAL A 57 -7.24 3.49 4.43
CA VAL A 57 -7.07 2.45 3.41
C VAL A 57 -5.90 1.52 3.78
N GLU A 58 -4.80 2.06 4.30
CA GLU A 58 -3.65 1.28 4.79
C GLU A 58 -4.04 0.40 6.00
N ASP A 59 -4.77 0.96 6.98
CA ASP A 59 -5.28 0.20 8.12
C ASP A 59 -6.26 -0.90 7.68
N ALA A 60 -7.16 -0.59 6.75
CA ALA A 60 -8.10 -1.58 6.20
C ALA A 60 -7.38 -2.72 5.44
N ALA A 61 -6.26 -2.41 4.77
CA ALA A 61 -5.44 -3.41 4.11
C ALA A 61 -4.79 -4.37 5.12
N VAL A 62 -4.23 -3.82 6.20
CA VAL A 62 -3.64 -4.61 7.30
C VAL A 62 -4.71 -5.51 7.93
N ASP A 63 -5.87 -4.97 8.28
CA ASP A 63 -6.98 -5.72 8.87
C ASP A 63 -7.44 -6.87 7.97
N ALA A 64 -7.55 -6.63 6.66
CA ALA A 64 -7.95 -7.66 5.70
C ALA A 64 -6.92 -8.80 5.59
N VAL A 65 -5.62 -8.47 5.62
CA VAL A 65 -4.55 -9.46 5.60
C VAL A 65 -4.52 -10.28 6.89
N VAL A 66 -4.66 -9.63 8.05
CA VAL A 66 -4.74 -10.31 9.35
C VAL A 66 -5.97 -11.23 9.40
N ALA A 67 -7.12 -10.77 8.93
CA ALA A 67 -8.33 -11.59 8.86
C ALA A 67 -8.13 -12.84 7.98
N LYS A 68 -7.45 -12.71 6.84
CA LYS A 68 -7.09 -13.85 5.98
C LYS A 68 -6.11 -14.81 6.66
N SER A 69 -5.14 -14.27 7.39
CA SER A 69 -4.19 -15.08 8.17
C SER A 69 -4.89 -15.92 9.25
N VAL A 70 -5.84 -15.31 9.98
CA VAL A 70 -6.68 -16.01 10.96
C VAL A 70 -7.53 -17.10 10.30
N ALA A 71 -8.16 -16.80 9.16
CA ALA A 71 -8.96 -17.76 8.42
C ALA A 71 -8.13 -18.95 7.87
N ALA A 72 -6.85 -18.71 7.56
CA ALA A 72 -5.91 -19.75 7.13
C ALA A 72 -5.27 -20.54 8.30
N GLY A 73 -5.48 -20.11 9.55
CA GLY A 73 -4.92 -20.74 10.75
C GLY A 73 -3.49 -20.29 11.11
N GLU A 74 -2.90 -19.37 10.35
CA GLU A 74 -1.52 -18.91 10.53
C GLU A 74 -1.38 -17.91 11.69
N GLN A 75 -2.41 -17.08 11.93
CA GLN A 75 -2.46 -16.12 13.06
C GLN A 75 -1.23 -15.19 13.13
N ILE A 76 -0.81 -14.64 11.99
CA ILE A 76 0.31 -13.72 11.88
C ILE A 76 -0.01 -12.41 12.61
N ASP A 77 0.98 -11.88 13.34
CA ASP A 77 0.85 -10.63 14.08
C ASP A 77 0.67 -9.42 13.15
N ALA A 78 -0.19 -8.48 13.53
CA ALA A 78 -0.47 -7.29 12.74
C ALA A 78 0.78 -6.42 12.52
N VAL A 79 1.68 -6.34 13.49
CA VAL A 79 2.95 -5.60 13.36
C VAL A 79 3.85 -6.23 12.30
N ASP A 80 3.88 -7.57 12.23
CA ASP A 80 4.64 -8.28 11.21
C ASP A 80 4.05 -8.04 9.81
N VAL A 81 2.72 -8.00 9.70
CA VAL A 81 2.02 -7.61 8.46
C VAL A 81 2.40 -6.20 8.04
N VAL A 82 2.30 -5.20 8.93
CA VAL A 82 2.67 -3.81 8.66
C VAL A 82 4.11 -3.70 8.13
N CYS A 83 5.07 -4.36 8.79
CA CYS A 83 6.47 -4.34 8.34
C CYS A 83 6.65 -4.86 6.91
N VAL A 84 5.91 -5.90 6.53
CA VAL A 84 5.95 -6.45 5.17
C VAL A 84 5.29 -5.50 4.16
N LEU A 85 4.15 -4.92 4.49
CA LEU A 85 3.41 -4.02 3.59
C LEU A 85 4.15 -2.69 3.36
N ASP A 86 4.79 -2.15 4.40
CA ASP A 86 5.64 -0.95 4.28
C ASP A 86 6.79 -1.16 3.28
N LEU A 87 7.45 -2.32 3.37
CA LEU A 87 8.51 -2.69 2.45
C LEU A 87 7.97 -2.98 1.03
N GLN A 88 6.77 -3.54 0.91
CA GLN A 88 6.11 -3.69 -0.39
C GLN A 88 5.89 -2.32 -1.05
N MET A 89 5.36 -1.34 -0.32
CA MET A 89 5.16 0.01 -0.85
C MET A 89 6.49 0.69 -1.20
N ALA A 90 7.52 0.52 -0.37
CA ALA A 90 8.86 1.00 -0.69
C ALA A 90 9.43 0.36 -1.97
N PHE A 91 9.21 -0.95 -2.16
CA PHE A 91 9.61 -1.65 -3.38
C PHE A 91 8.88 -1.14 -4.61
N LEU A 92 7.56 -0.95 -4.53
CA LEU A 92 6.73 -0.43 -5.62
C LEU A 92 7.16 0.99 -6.04
N ARG A 93 7.44 1.87 -5.06
CA ARG A 93 8.02 3.20 -5.34
C ARG A 93 9.37 3.09 -6.04
N LYS A 94 10.24 2.20 -5.55
CA LYS A 94 11.59 2.01 -6.11
C LYS A 94 11.56 1.61 -7.59
N ILE A 95 10.60 0.78 -8.00
CA ILE A 95 10.47 0.35 -9.41
C ILE A 95 9.62 1.32 -10.25
N GLY A 96 9.17 2.44 -9.67
CA GLY A 96 8.34 3.44 -10.35
C GLY A 96 6.88 3.00 -10.57
N ALA A 97 6.44 1.92 -9.92
CA ALA A 97 5.04 1.48 -9.99
C ALA A 97 4.09 2.39 -9.19
N VAL A 98 4.63 3.13 -8.21
CA VAL A 98 3.92 4.15 -7.44
C VAL A 98 4.74 5.44 -7.50
N GLY A 99 4.13 6.51 -8.02
CA GLY A 99 4.78 7.82 -8.16
C GLY A 99 4.87 8.58 -6.84
N THR A 100 5.82 9.53 -6.76
CA THR A 100 5.80 10.60 -5.75
C THR A 100 4.88 11.72 -6.23
N VAL A 101 4.02 12.24 -5.36
CA VAL A 101 3.14 13.38 -5.68
C VAL A 101 3.97 14.54 -6.22
N VAL A 102 3.66 14.98 -7.44
CA VAL A 102 4.22 16.20 -8.00
C VAL A 102 3.38 17.33 -7.42
N GLU A 103 3.99 18.22 -6.62
CA GLU A 103 3.33 19.47 -6.22
C GLU A 103 2.92 20.21 -7.49
N GLN A 104 1.61 20.28 -7.76
CA GLN A 104 1.08 21.12 -8.83
C GLN A 104 1.33 22.58 -8.45
N ASN A 105 2.42 23.13 -9.00
CA ASN A 105 2.72 24.55 -8.97
C ASN A 105 1.48 25.33 -9.44
N SER A 106 0.88 26.07 -8.52
CA SER A 106 -0.34 26.83 -8.75
C SER A 106 -0.15 27.73 -9.96
N ALA A 107 -0.90 27.45 -11.04
CA ALA A 107 -0.92 28.31 -12.21
C ALA A 107 -1.40 29.71 -11.79
N HIS A 108 -0.53 30.69 -12.01
CA HIS A 108 -0.78 32.12 -11.89
C HIS A 108 -2.07 32.50 -12.65
N PRO A 109 -3.05 33.20 -12.04
CA PRO A 109 -4.24 33.64 -12.76
C PRO A 109 -3.84 34.68 -13.83
N PRO A 110 -4.45 34.65 -15.03
CA PRO A 110 -4.14 35.64 -16.06
C PRO A 110 -4.54 37.05 -15.59
N GLU A 111 -3.58 37.98 -15.64
CA GLU A 111 -3.82 39.41 -15.45
C GLU A 111 -4.95 39.90 -16.36
N GLY A 112 -5.83 40.72 -15.77
CA GLY A 112 -7.07 41.17 -16.37
C GLY A 112 -6.88 41.78 -17.76
N VAL A 113 -7.71 41.34 -18.70
CA VAL A 113 -7.98 42.08 -19.93
C VAL A 113 -8.87 43.25 -19.55
N VAL A 114 -8.28 44.44 -19.63
CA VAL A 114 -9.01 45.70 -19.78
C VAL A 114 -9.54 45.78 -21.21
N ASP A 115 -10.86 45.91 -21.36
CA ASP A 115 -11.50 46.90 -22.23
C ASP A 115 -12.95 47.12 -21.77
#